data_AF-A0A7C8ZIT6-F1
#
_entry.id   AF-A0A7C8ZIT6-F1
#
_cell.length_a   1.000
_cell.length_b   1.000
_cell.length_c   1.000
_cell.angle_alpha   90.00
_cell.angle_beta   90.00
_cell.angle_gamma   90.00
#
_symmetry.space_group_name_H-M   'P 1'
#
loop_
_entity.id
_entity.type
_entity.pdbx_description
1 polymer ?
#
loop_
_entity_poly.entity_id
_entity_poly.type
_entity_poly.pdbx_seq_one_letter_code
_entity_poly.pdbx_strand_id
1 'polypeptide(L)'
;MEHRQQPVIQGGLGVRDLRLFNEALLGKWLWRFLNEKDNFWRKAVATKYGEAGLGWIPSTQVGSYGYSLWRYIAKGWEKFSPFFSFKVGDGSSIYFWHDRWCDDAPLRDIFPNLFVLAENRDASIADYWDRASGIIVWAPIFVRDGFIDEDVLVSFFNK
;
A
#
# COMPACT_ATOMS: atom_id res chain seq x y z
N MET A 1 18.30 35.07 -6.35
CA MET A 1 18.14 34.05 -7.43
C MET A 1 16.80 33.29 -7.35
N GLU A 2 15.80 33.80 -6.62
CA GLU A 2 14.55 33.05 -6.33
C GLU A 2 13.37 33.32 -7.28
N HIS A 3 13.43 34.36 -8.12
CA HIS A 3 12.30 34.74 -8.98
C HIS A 3 12.01 33.82 -10.18
N ARG A 4 12.86 32.83 -10.48
CA ARG A 4 12.71 32.01 -11.71
C ARG A 4 11.65 30.90 -11.62
N GLN A 5 11.34 30.41 -10.41
CA GLN A 5 10.43 29.27 -10.24
C GLN A 5 8.97 29.67 -9.96
N GLN A 6 8.68 30.97 -9.92
CA GLN A 6 7.31 31.44 -9.69
C GLN A 6 6.44 31.24 -10.95
N PRO A 7 5.12 30.97 -10.79
CA PRO A 7 4.18 30.91 -11.89
C PRO A 7 4.24 32.17 -12.77
N VAL A 8 4.02 32.02 -14.08
CA VAL A 8 3.99 33.16 -15.03
C VAL A 8 2.96 34.22 -14.59
N ILE A 9 1.85 33.76 -13.99
CA ILE A 9 0.78 34.58 -13.40
C ILE A 9 1.24 35.47 -12.23
N GLN A 10 2.41 35.20 -11.64
CA GLN A 10 3.03 36.00 -10.57
C GLN A 10 4.30 36.74 -11.04
N GLY A 11 4.55 36.82 -12.35
CA GLY A 11 5.72 37.50 -12.91
C GLY A 11 7.02 36.66 -12.91
N GLY A 12 6.93 35.35 -12.67
CA GLY A 12 8.04 34.41 -12.76
C GLY A 12 8.20 33.77 -14.15
N LEU A 13 9.27 32.98 -14.32
CA LEU A 13 9.59 32.33 -15.60
C LEU A 13 8.71 31.09 -15.90
N GLY A 14 7.86 30.67 -14.96
CA GLY A 14 7.05 29.45 -15.09
C GLY A 14 7.84 28.15 -15.08
N VAL A 15 9.11 28.18 -14.69
CA VAL A 15 9.97 26.99 -14.64
C VAL A 15 9.57 26.16 -13.42
N ARG A 16 9.02 24.96 -13.67
CA ARG A 16 8.65 24.00 -12.62
C ARG A 16 9.87 23.64 -11.77
N ASP A 17 9.65 23.45 -10.47
CA ASP A 17 10.65 22.86 -9.60
C ASP A 17 10.95 21.42 -10.08
N LEU A 18 12.10 21.26 -10.72
CA LEU A 18 12.55 19.98 -11.27
C LEU A 18 12.72 18.91 -10.19
N ARG A 19 13.03 19.29 -8.94
CA ARG A 19 13.14 18.32 -7.85
C ARG A 19 11.78 17.72 -7.54
N LEU A 20 10.78 18.56 -7.30
CA LEU A 20 9.41 18.11 -7.03
C LEU A 20 8.83 17.31 -8.19
N PHE A 21 9.09 17.75 -9.44
CA PHE A 21 8.65 17.02 -10.63
C PHE A 21 9.30 15.62 -10.73
N ASN A 22 10.60 15.52 -10.49
CA ASN A 22 11.31 14.23 -10.49
C ASN A 22 10.85 13.32 -9.36
N GLU A 23 10.59 13.85 -8.16
CA GLU A 23 10.04 13.06 -7.05
C GLU A 23 8.65 12.51 -7.40
N ALA A 24 7.77 13.34 -7.98
CA ALA A 24 6.46 12.88 -8.43
C ALA A 24 6.57 11.77 -9.49
N LEU A 25 7.58 11.82 -10.37
CA LEU A 25 7.83 10.74 -11.32
C LEU A 25 8.26 9.43 -10.64
N LEU A 26 9.07 9.48 -9.58
CA LEU A 26 9.41 8.28 -8.80
C LEU A 26 8.15 7.66 -8.17
N GLY A 27 7.30 8.49 -7.56
CA GLY A 27 6.01 8.07 -7.02
C GLY A 27 5.10 7.47 -8.09
N LYS A 28 5.06 8.06 -9.30
CA LYS A 28 4.31 7.53 -10.44
C LYS A 28 4.80 6.13 -10.85
N TRP A 29 6.11 5.89 -10.88
CA TRP A 29 6.65 4.56 -11.20
C TRP A 29 6.29 3.52 -10.15
N LEU A 30 6.30 3.88 -8.86
CA LEU A 30 5.82 3.01 -7.79
C LEU A 30 4.32 2.70 -7.95
N TRP A 31 3.50 3.72 -8.23
CA TRP A 31 2.07 3.53 -8.49
C TRP A 31 1.82 2.60 -9.69
N ARG A 32 2.59 2.73 -10.77
CA ARG A 32 2.51 1.82 -11.93
C ARG A 32 2.90 0.41 -11.56
N PHE A 33 3.89 0.21 -10.69
CA PHE A 33 4.28 -1.11 -10.22
C PHE A 33 3.16 -1.80 -9.44
N LEU A 34 2.40 -1.05 -8.65
CA LEU A 34 1.23 -1.55 -7.92
C LEU A 34 0.09 -1.97 -8.87
N ASN A 35 -0.17 -1.20 -9.93
CA ASN A 35 -1.34 -1.39 -10.79
C ASN A 35 -1.08 -2.27 -12.02
N GLU A 36 0.11 -2.26 -12.59
CA GLU A 36 0.44 -2.93 -13.85
C GLU A 36 1.01 -4.35 -13.62
N LYS A 37 0.37 -5.14 -12.74
CA LYS A 37 0.87 -6.45 -12.30
C LYS A 37 1.15 -7.44 -13.44
N ASP A 38 0.40 -7.33 -14.53
CA ASP A 38 0.51 -8.24 -15.67
C ASP A 38 1.52 -7.82 -16.74
N ASN A 39 1.99 -6.58 -16.70
CA ASN A 39 2.91 -6.05 -17.70
C ASN A 39 4.29 -6.70 -17.58
N PHE A 40 4.90 -7.01 -18.73
CA PHE A 40 6.21 -7.67 -18.79
C PHE A 40 7.30 -6.92 -18.01
N TRP A 41 7.31 -5.59 -18.08
CA TRP A 41 8.30 -4.79 -17.36
C TRP A 41 8.18 -4.98 -15.84
N ARG A 42 6.95 -5.03 -15.30
CA ARG A 42 6.70 -5.25 -13.87
C ARG A 42 7.16 -6.65 -13.49
N LYS A 43 6.76 -7.67 -14.27
CA LYS A 43 7.18 -9.06 -14.04
C LYS A 43 8.70 -9.20 -14.05
N ALA A 44 9.38 -8.62 -15.05
CA ALA A 44 10.84 -8.63 -15.13
C ALA A 44 11.51 -7.95 -13.94
N VAL A 45 10.95 -6.82 -13.48
CA VAL A 45 11.42 -6.12 -12.29
C VAL A 45 11.23 -6.97 -11.03
N ALA A 46 10.04 -7.54 -10.82
CA ALA A 46 9.75 -8.41 -9.68
C ALA A 46 10.66 -9.65 -9.66
N THR A 47 10.88 -10.31 -10.80
CA THR A 47 11.80 -11.46 -10.90
C THR A 47 13.25 -11.09 -10.60
N LYS A 48 13.70 -9.90 -11.06
CA LYS A 48 15.10 -9.48 -10.88
C LYS A 48 15.40 -8.97 -9.48
N TYR A 49 14.48 -8.23 -8.88
CA TYR A 49 14.72 -7.50 -7.62
C TYR A 49 13.97 -8.09 -6.43
N GLY A 50 12.96 -8.93 -6.67
CA GLY A 50 12.05 -9.46 -5.66
C GLY A 50 10.91 -8.50 -5.32
N GLU A 51 9.95 -9.02 -4.56
CA GLU A 51 8.82 -8.29 -4.01
C GLU A 51 8.51 -8.79 -2.60
N ALA A 52 7.86 -7.95 -1.80
CA ALA A 52 7.36 -8.23 -0.47
C ALA A 52 5.88 -7.83 -0.38
N GLY A 53 5.28 -8.04 0.78
CA GLY A 53 3.90 -7.72 1.10
C GLY A 53 2.91 -8.12 0.02
N LEU A 54 2.55 -9.41 -0.02
CA LEU A 54 1.65 -10.02 -1.02
C LEU A 54 1.90 -9.60 -2.48
N GLY A 55 3.16 -9.26 -2.81
CA GLY A 55 3.61 -8.98 -4.16
C GLY A 55 3.44 -7.54 -4.64
N TRP A 56 3.14 -6.58 -3.77
CA TRP A 56 2.99 -5.17 -4.16
C TRP A 56 4.03 -4.23 -3.54
N ILE A 57 4.78 -4.67 -2.52
CA ILE A 57 5.90 -3.90 -1.98
C ILE A 57 7.17 -4.21 -2.79
N PRO A 58 7.82 -3.22 -3.44
CA PRO A 58 9.09 -3.44 -4.12
C PRO A 58 10.17 -3.88 -3.12
N SER A 59 10.90 -4.95 -3.41
CA SER A 59 12.02 -5.35 -2.55
C SER A 59 13.22 -4.41 -2.71
N THR A 60 13.86 -4.09 -1.59
CA THR A 60 15.10 -3.29 -1.54
C THR A 60 16.35 -4.15 -1.27
N GLN A 61 16.18 -5.44 -0.95
CA GLN A 61 17.17 -6.23 -0.22
C GLN A 61 18.06 -7.16 -1.08
N VAL A 62 17.81 -7.34 -2.38
CA VAL A 62 18.57 -8.34 -3.17
C VAL A 62 19.82 -7.73 -3.85
N GLY A 63 21.00 -8.25 -3.50
CA GLY A 63 22.26 -8.20 -4.30
C GLY A 63 23.36 -7.22 -3.85
N SER A 64 24.61 -7.71 -3.81
CA SER A 64 25.78 -7.03 -3.23
C SER A 64 26.50 -6.00 -4.13
N TYR A 65 26.08 -5.76 -5.37
CA TYR A 65 26.74 -4.77 -6.24
C TYR A 65 25.77 -3.93 -7.09
N GLY A 66 25.92 -2.60 -6.99
CA GLY A 66 25.36 -1.61 -7.93
C GLY A 66 24.12 -0.80 -7.47
N TYR A 67 24.12 0.50 -7.80
CA TYR A 67 22.95 1.39 -7.77
C TYR A 67 22.16 1.24 -9.07
N SER A 68 21.21 0.30 -9.13
CA SER A 68 20.28 0.24 -10.25
C SER A 68 19.16 1.27 -10.09
N LEU A 69 18.67 1.84 -11.19
CA LEU A 69 17.57 2.80 -11.21
C LEU A 69 16.35 2.31 -10.43
N TRP A 70 16.00 1.02 -10.59
CA TRP A 70 14.88 0.43 -9.86
C TRP A 70 15.08 0.43 -8.34
N ARG A 71 16.29 0.11 -7.84
CA ARG A 71 16.58 0.18 -6.40
C ARG A 71 16.43 1.60 -5.86
N TYR A 72 16.76 2.62 -6.65
CA TYR A 72 16.54 4.01 -6.27
C TYR A 72 15.05 4.36 -6.18
N ILE A 73 14.25 3.93 -7.17
CA ILE A 73 12.79 4.08 -7.13
C ILE A 73 12.18 3.34 -5.94
N ALA A 74 12.58 2.07 -5.72
CA ALA A 74 12.09 1.22 -4.63
C ALA A 74 12.42 1.78 -3.24
N LYS A 75 13.58 2.42 -3.06
CA LYS A 75 13.91 3.13 -1.80
C LYS A 75 12.96 4.28 -1.48
N GLY A 76 12.29 4.83 -2.49
CA GLY A 76 11.25 5.84 -2.29
C GLY A 76 9.95 5.29 -1.68
N TRP A 77 9.81 3.97 -1.55
CA TRP A 77 8.59 3.33 -1.08
C TRP A 77 8.08 3.92 0.25
N GLU A 78 8.92 4.00 1.28
CA GLU A 78 8.55 4.56 2.60
C GLU A 78 8.03 6.01 2.52
N LYS A 79 8.54 6.79 1.57
CA LYS A 79 8.10 8.17 1.35
C LYS A 79 6.75 8.23 0.66
N PHE A 80 6.45 7.29 -0.25
CA PHE A 80 5.26 7.34 -1.09
C PHE A 80 4.11 6.45 -0.62
N SER A 81 4.38 5.38 0.14
CA SER A 81 3.38 4.45 0.65
C SER A 81 2.25 5.13 1.42
N PRO A 82 2.46 6.22 2.20
CA PRO A 82 1.36 6.89 2.90
C PRO A 82 0.40 7.65 1.97
N PHE A 83 0.72 7.80 0.68
CA PHE A 83 -0.17 8.41 -0.31
C PHE A 83 -0.94 7.37 -1.14
N PHE A 84 -0.74 6.07 -0.87
CA PHE A 84 -1.46 4.99 -1.53
C PHE A 84 -2.55 4.45 -0.59
N SER A 85 -3.73 4.18 -1.16
CA SER A 85 -4.79 3.42 -0.53
C SER A 85 -5.22 2.29 -1.46
N PHE A 86 -5.64 1.17 -0.87
CA PHE A 86 -5.98 -0.03 -1.60
C PHE A 86 -7.49 -0.13 -1.73
N LYS A 87 -7.98 -0.23 -2.96
CA LYS A 87 -9.36 -0.62 -3.21
C LYS A 87 -9.42 -2.14 -3.15
N VAL A 88 -10.30 -2.68 -2.31
CA VAL A 88 -10.47 -4.13 -2.17
C VAL A 88 -11.02 -4.72 -3.47
N GLY A 89 -10.19 -5.53 -4.13
CA GLY A 89 -10.54 -6.37 -5.27
C GLY A 89 -11.00 -7.75 -4.78
N ASP A 90 -10.31 -8.81 -5.20
CA ASP A 90 -10.48 -10.18 -4.71
C ASP A 90 -9.95 -10.43 -3.27
N GLY A 91 -9.23 -9.46 -2.72
CA GLY A 91 -8.69 -9.50 -1.37
C GLY A 91 -7.42 -10.33 -1.21
N SER A 92 -6.96 -11.02 -2.26
CA SER A 92 -5.82 -11.94 -2.20
C SER A 92 -4.47 -11.24 -2.05
N SER A 93 -4.42 -9.97 -2.48
CA SER A 93 -3.20 -9.17 -2.55
C SER A 93 -3.15 -8.02 -1.54
N ILE A 94 -4.00 -8.04 -0.51
CA ILE A 94 -4.10 -6.96 0.48
C ILE A 94 -4.12 -7.62 1.86
N TYR A 95 -3.21 -7.21 2.75
CA TYR A 95 -3.23 -7.63 4.14
C TYR A 95 -4.37 -6.96 4.88
N PHE A 96 -5.12 -7.74 5.63
CA PHE A 96 -6.25 -7.23 6.39
C PHE A 96 -5.81 -6.21 7.45
N TRP A 97 -4.75 -6.52 8.22
CA TRP A 97 -4.31 -5.69 9.35
C TRP A 97 -3.31 -4.60 8.99
N HIS A 98 -2.48 -4.84 7.97
CA HIS A 98 -1.30 -4.02 7.68
C HIS A 98 -1.54 -2.96 6.62
N ASP A 99 -2.52 -3.16 5.73
CA ASP A 99 -2.72 -2.30 4.58
C ASP A 99 -3.85 -1.29 4.80
N ARG A 100 -3.72 -0.16 4.11
CA ARG A 100 -4.71 0.92 4.15
C ARG A 100 -5.79 0.69 3.10
N TRP A 101 -6.80 -0.09 3.45
CA TRP A 101 -7.90 -0.43 2.55
C TRP A 101 -9.28 0.01 3.04
N CYS A 102 -9.47 0.19 4.35
CA CYS A 102 -10.76 0.53 4.95
C CYS A 102 -10.88 2.01 5.37
N ASP A 103 -9.75 2.71 5.59
CA ASP A 103 -9.73 4.08 6.11
C ASP A 103 -8.39 4.78 5.79
N ASP A 104 -8.10 5.92 6.43
CA ASP A 104 -6.82 6.64 6.31
C ASP A 104 -5.63 5.97 7.04
N ALA A 105 -5.88 4.88 7.80
CA ALA A 105 -4.84 4.13 8.52
C ALA A 105 -5.09 2.60 8.45
N PRO A 106 -4.04 1.77 8.60
CA PRO A 106 -4.17 0.32 8.77
C PRO A 106 -5.01 -0.07 9.99
N LEU A 107 -5.75 -1.17 9.91
CA LEU A 107 -6.60 -1.64 11.01
C LEU A 107 -5.81 -1.95 12.29
N ARG A 108 -4.55 -2.39 12.19
CA ARG A 108 -3.70 -2.63 13.37
C ARG A 108 -3.43 -1.37 14.19
N ASP A 109 -3.46 -0.19 13.54
CA ASP A 109 -3.18 1.08 14.19
C ASP A 109 -4.48 1.65 14.81
N ILE A 110 -5.63 1.39 14.18
CA ILE A 110 -6.96 1.78 14.67
C ILE A 110 -7.41 0.87 15.83
N PHE A 111 -7.17 -0.44 15.72
CA PHE A 111 -7.59 -1.46 16.68
C PHE A 111 -6.41 -2.30 17.19
N PRO A 112 -5.43 -1.71 17.91
CA PRO A 112 -4.21 -2.41 18.32
C PRO A 112 -4.47 -3.60 19.25
N ASN A 113 -5.48 -3.48 20.14
CA ASN A 113 -5.87 -4.58 21.03
C ASN A 113 -6.40 -5.78 20.25
N LEU A 114 -7.20 -5.53 19.21
CA LEU A 114 -7.78 -6.56 18.38
C LEU A 114 -6.72 -7.25 17.52
N PHE A 115 -5.77 -6.46 16.99
CA PHE A 115 -4.61 -6.97 16.25
C PHE A 115 -3.72 -7.91 17.10
N VAL A 116 -3.51 -7.61 18.38
CA VAL A 116 -2.76 -8.50 19.29
C VAL A 116 -3.47 -9.84 19.47
N LEU A 117 -4.81 -9.83 19.50
CA LEU A 117 -5.64 -11.02 19.66
C LEU A 117 -5.82 -11.81 18.35
N ALA A 118 -5.52 -11.23 17.19
CA ALA A 118 -5.69 -11.90 15.90
C ALA A 118 -4.83 -13.16 15.83
N GLU A 119 -5.44 -14.27 15.43
CA GLU A 119 -4.73 -15.55 15.25
C GLU A 119 -3.70 -15.45 14.13
N ASN A 120 -4.09 -14.82 13.01
CA ASN A 120 -3.20 -14.54 11.89
C ASN A 120 -3.11 -13.03 11.61
N ARG A 121 -2.03 -12.41 12.06
CA ARG A 121 -1.79 -10.98 11.85
C ARG A 121 -1.42 -10.62 10.40
N ASP A 122 -0.88 -11.58 9.67
CA ASP A 122 -0.46 -11.44 8.27
C ASP A 122 -1.50 -12.04 7.30
N ALA A 123 -2.75 -12.20 7.73
CA ALA A 123 -3.83 -12.67 6.88
C ALA A 123 -4.16 -11.65 5.78
N SER A 124 -4.50 -12.15 4.61
CA SER A 124 -5.08 -11.36 3.52
C SER A 124 -6.56 -11.10 3.77
N ILE A 125 -7.14 -10.13 3.07
CA ILE A 125 -8.59 -9.91 3.10
C ILE A 125 -9.34 -11.15 2.61
N ALA A 126 -8.78 -11.85 1.61
CA ALA A 126 -9.37 -13.08 1.07
C ALA A 126 -9.54 -14.19 2.12
N ASP A 127 -8.70 -14.19 3.17
CA ASP A 127 -8.76 -15.19 4.23
C ASP A 127 -9.90 -14.94 5.23
N TYR A 128 -10.43 -13.72 5.29
CA TYR A 128 -11.42 -13.30 6.27
C TYR A 128 -12.79 -12.95 5.70
N TRP A 129 -13.00 -13.07 4.38
CA TRP A 129 -14.30 -12.81 3.78
C TRP A 129 -14.79 -13.97 2.92
N ASP A 130 -16.09 -14.21 2.94
CA ASP A 130 -16.74 -15.11 1.99
C ASP A 130 -17.53 -14.28 0.95
N ARG A 131 -17.37 -14.65 -0.33
CA ARG A 131 -18.06 -14.02 -1.47
C ARG A 131 -19.35 -14.73 -1.87
N ALA A 132 -19.73 -15.81 -1.17
CA ALA A 132 -20.77 -16.73 -1.60
C ALA A 132 -22.18 -16.12 -1.79
N SER A 133 -22.47 -14.87 -1.40
CA SER A 133 -23.86 -14.37 -1.40
C SER A 133 -24.05 -12.89 -1.79
N GLY A 134 -23.02 -12.21 -2.29
CA GLY A 134 -23.10 -10.77 -2.57
C GLY A 134 -23.17 -9.87 -1.32
N ILE A 135 -23.19 -10.48 -0.14
CA ILE A 135 -22.99 -9.85 1.17
C ILE A 135 -21.58 -10.24 1.61
N ILE A 136 -20.77 -9.26 2.00
CA ILE A 136 -19.45 -9.49 2.56
C ILE A 136 -19.65 -9.84 4.03
N VAL A 137 -19.39 -11.09 4.39
CA VAL A 137 -19.34 -11.53 5.79
C VAL A 137 -17.89 -11.60 6.21
N TRP A 138 -17.51 -10.81 7.19
CA TRP A 138 -16.18 -10.81 7.77
C TRP A 138 -16.10 -11.83 8.92
N ALA A 139 -15.13 -12.73 8.86
CA ALA A 139 -14.90 -13.77 9.87
C ALA A 139 -13.41 -13.81 10.32
N PRO A 140 -12.87 -12.72 10.88
CA PRO A 140 -11.53 -12.75 11.49
C PRO A 140 -11.51 -13.66 12.72
N ILE A 141 -10.49 -14.51 12.83
CA ILE A 141 -10.33 -15.47 13.93
C ILE A 141 -9.35 -14.92 14.98
N PHE A 142 -9.71 -15.07 16.26
CA PHE A 142 -8.95 -14.53 17.40
C PHE A 142 -8.65 -15.59 18.45
N VAL A 143 -7.52 -15.42 19.15
CA VAL A 143 -7.00 -16.40 20.12
C VAL A 143 -7.84 -16.48 21.41
N ARG A 144 -8.70 -15.49 21.67
CA ARG A 144 -9.62 -15.46 22.83
C ARG A 144 -10.99 -14.92 22.43
N ASP A 145 -11.99 -15.80 22.37
CA ASP A 145 -13.40 -15.47 22.06
C ASP A 145 -14.08 -14.53 23.06
N GLY A 146 -13.52 -14.34 24.26
CA GLY A 146 -14.25 -13.75 25.38
C GLY A 146 -14.25 -12.22 25.53
N PHE A 147 -13.64 -11.46 24.61
CA PHE A 147 -13.45 -10.00 24.79
C PHE A 147 -13.71 -9.15 23.54
N ILE A 148 -14.23 -9.76 22.48
CA ILE A 148 -14.48 -9.05 21.23
C ILE A 148 -15.94 -8.66 21.26
N ASP A 149 -16.16 -7.36 21.36
CA ASP A 149 -17.48 -6.79 21.13
C ASP A 149 -17.77 -6.98 19.63
N GLU A 150 -18.41 -8.09 19.27
CA GLU A 150 -18.81 -8.40 17.89
C GLU A 150 -19.54 -7.22 17.26
N ASP A 151 -20.27 -6.44 18.07
CA ASP A 151 -20.95 -5.22 17.68
C ASP A 151 -20.00 -4.14 17.14
N VAL A 152 -18.76 -4.05 17.62
CA VAL A 152 -17.75 -3.09 17.12
C VAL A 152 -17.28 -3.48 15.73
N LEU A 153 -17.04 -4.76 15.46
CA LEU A 153 -16.60 -5.21 14.13
C LEU A 153 -17.76 -5.16 13.13
N VAL A 154 -18.94 -5.62 13.55
CA VAL A 154 -20.15 -5.61 12.73
C VAL A 154 -20.58 -4.19 12.38
N SER A 155 -20.49 -3.23 13.30
CA SER A 155 -20.81 -1.82 13.03
C SER A 155 -19.76 -1.11 12.16
N PHE A 156 -18.49 -1.49 12.26
CA PHE A 156 -17.42 -0.92 11.45
C PHE A 156 -17.47 -1.43 10.00
N PHE A 157 -17.74 -2.72 9.79
CA PHE A 157 -17.74 -3.34 8.45
C PHE A 157 -19.07 -3.25 7.69
N ASN A 158 -20.19 -2.90 8.34
CA ASN A 158 -21.51 -2.72 7.69
C ASN A 158 -21.88 -1.25 7.42
N LYS A 159 -20.91 -0.34 7.49
CA LYS A 159 -21.11 1.07 7.11
C LYS A 159 -20.89 1.27 5.62
#